data_AF-A0A2U1BBU9-F1
#
_entry.id   AF-A0A2U1BBU9-F1
#
_cell.length_a   1.000
_cell.length_b   1.000
_cell.length_c   1.000
_cell.angle_alpha   90.00
_cell.angle_beta   90.00
_cell.angle_gamma   90.00
#
_symmetry.space_group_name_H-M   'P 1'
#
loop_
_entity.id
_entity.type
_entity.pdbx_description
1 polymer ?
#
loop_
_entity_poly.entity_id
_entity_poly.type
_entity_poly.pdbx_seq_one_letter_code
_entity_poly.pdbx_strand_id
1 'polypeptide(L)' 'IFLEKGVLATNAQLVERACKLGELAGRTIATAADAREILHLTKHV' A
#
# COMPACT_ATOMS: atom_id res chain seq x y z
N ILE A 1 6.43 4.83 -14.92
CA ILE A 1 5.51 4.19 -13.96
C ILE A 1 4.09 4.46 -14.47
N PHE A 2 3.33 3.44 -14.82
CA PHE A 2 2.08 3.57 -15.57
C PHE A 2 0.89 3.03 -14.78
N LEU A 3 -0.23 3.76 -14.77
CA LEU A 3 -1.49 3.31 -14.19
C LEU A 3 -2.19 2.38 -15.18
N GLU A 4 -2.14 2.77 -16.46
CA GLU A 4 -2.66 2.04 -17.60
C GLU A 4 -1.69 2.20 -18.78
N LYS A 5 -1.90 1.44 -19.85
CA LYS A 5 -1.05 1.51 -21.04
C LYS A 5 -0.98 2.94 -21.57
N GLY A 6 0.19 3.58 -21.43
CA GLY A 6 0.42 4.96 -21.87
C GLY A 6 0.01 6.06 -20.90
N VAL A 7 -0.58 5.72 -19.74
CA VAL A 7 -1.03 6.70 -18.74
C VAL A 7 -0.08 6.67 -17.55
N LEU A 8 0.65 7.77 -17.32
CA LEU A 8 1.55 7.89 -16.18
C LEU A 8 0.77 7.90 -14.86
N ALA A 9 1.32 7.23 -13.83
CA ALA A 9 0.73 7.16 -12.51
C ALA A 9 1.47 8.04 -11.50
N THR A 10 0.74 8.52 -10.50
CA THR A 10 1.31 8.97 -9.23
C THR A 10 1.48 7.80 -8.27
N ASN A 11 2.39 7.92 -7.29
CA ASN A 11 2.56 6.89 -6.26
C ASN A 11 1.25 6.63 -5.48
N ALA A 12 0.47 7.68 -5.20
CA ALA A 12 -0.83 7.55 -4.52
C ALA A 12 -1.81 6.68 -5.33
N GLN A 13 -1.91 6.88 -6.64
CA GLN A 13 -2.79 6.08 -7.51
C GLN A 13 -2.42 4.59 -7.52
N LEU A 14 -1.12 4.28 -7.48
CA LEU A 14 -0.64 2.90 -7.46
C LEU A 14 -0.96 2.22 -6.13
N VAL A 15 -0.73 2.93 -5.02
CA VAL A 15 -1.04 2.44 -3.67
C VAL A 15 -2.54 2.22 -3.54
N GLU A 16 -3.38 3.16 -3.97
CA GLU A 16 -4.83 3.03 -3.91
C GLU A 16 -5.34 1.80 -4.69
N ARG A 17 -4.80 1.57 -5.89
CA ARG A 17 -5.15 0.38 -6.69
C ARG A 17 -4.73 -0.90 -5.99
N ALA A 18 -3.54 -0.94 -5.39
CA ALA A 18 -3.07 -2.10 -4.64
C ALA A 18 -3.95 -2.37 -3.40
N CYS A 19 -4.34 -1.34 -2.66
CA CYS A 19 -5.24 -1.46 -1.52
C CYS A 19 -6.59 -2.06 -1.92
N LYS A 20 -7.23 -1.54 -2.98
CA LYS A 20 -8.50 -2.07 -3.49
C LYS A 20 -8.43 -3.55 -3.85
N LEU A 21 -7.33 -4.00 -4.45
CA LEU A 21 -7.13 -5.42 -4.76
C LEU A 21 -7.01 -6.27 -3.50
N GLY A 22 -6.33 -5.78 -2.46
CA GLY A 22 -6.24 -6.45 -1.16
C GLY A 22 -7.60 -6.60 -0.50
N GLU A 23 -8.40 -5.53 -0.50
CA GLU A 23 -9.76 -5.53 0.06
C GLU A 23 -10.69 -6.51 -0.69
N LEU A 24 -10.64 -6.52 -2.02
CA LEU A 24 -11.40 -7.48 -2.85
C LEU A 24 -10.97 -8.94 -2.60
N ALA A 25 -9.72 -9.17 -2.19
CA ALA A 25 -9.23 -10.48 -1.78
C ALA A 25 -9.60 -10.83 -0.32
N GLY A 26 -10.42 -10.02 0.35
CA GLY A 26 -10.85 -10.22 1.74
C GLY A 26 -9.77 -9.92 2.77
N ARG A 27 -8.75 -9.14 2.42
CA ARG A 27 -7.68 -8.70 3.33
C ARG A 27 -7.93 -7.29 3.83
N THR A 28 -7.36 -6.95 4.98
CA THR A 28 -7.27 -5.58 5.48
C THR A 28 -5.90 -4.99 5.15
N ILE A 29 -5.84 -3.66 5.00
CA ILE A 29 -4.58 -2.94 4.76
C ILE A 29 -4.00 -2.49 6.09
N ALA A 30 -2.77 -2.92 6.37
CA ALA A 30 -2.06 -2.60 7.60
C ALA A 30 -1.82 -1.08 7.74
N THR A 31 -2.05 -0.55 8.95
CA THR A 31 -1.67 0.81 9.28
C THR A 31 -0.15 0.93 9.46
N ALA A 32 0.36 2.15 9.56
CA ALA A 32 1.77 2.36 9.89
C ALA A 32 2.14 1.82 11.28
N ALA A 33 1.20 1.74 12.24
CA ALA A 33 1.44 1.13 13.54
C ALA A 33 1.54 -0.39 13.39
N ASP A 34 0.56 -1.02 12.74
CA ASP A 34 0.53 -2.46 12.47
C ASP A 34 1.80 -2.90 11.73
N ALA A 35 2.23 -2.15 10.72
CA ALA A 35 3.43 -2.47 9.95
C ALA A 35 4.69 -2.47 10.83
N ARG A 36 4.79 -1.57 11.82
CA ARG A 36 5.94 -1.57 12.76
C ARG A 36 5.89 -2.77 13.69
N GLU A 37 4.72 -3.16 14.14
CA GLU A 37 4.55 -4.34 14.99
C GLU A 37 4.87 -5.65 14.24
N ILE A 38 4.30 -5.82 13.03
CA ILE A 38 4.49 -7.00 12.17
C ILE A 38 5.97 -7.17 11.78
N LEU A 39 6.64 -6.07 11.46
CA LEU A 39 8.03 -6.08 10.99
C LEU A 39 9.05 -5.91 12.12
N HIS A 40 8.60 -5.86 13.38
CA HIS A 40 9.44 -5.64 14.57
C HIS A 40 10.35 -4.39 14.46
N LEU A 41 9.81 -3.28 13.96
CA LEU A 41 10.55 -2.04 13.74
C LEU A 41 10.59 -1.19 15.00
N THR A 42 11.78 -0.91 15.50
CA THR A 42 12.01 0.13 16.50
C THR A 42 12.03 1.50 15.82
N LYS A 43 11.25 2.45 16.36
CA LYS A 43 11.25 3.83 15.85
C LYS A 43 12.63 4.45 16.11
N HIS A 44 13.39 4.69 15.04
CA HIS A 44 14.55 5.58 15.09
C HIS A 44 14.03 7.03 15.10
N VAL A 45 14.35 7.75 16.18
CA VAL A 45 14.04 9.18 16.36
C VAL A 45 15.18 10.00 15.78
#